data_AF-A0A524C6S9-F1
#
_entry.id   AF-A0A524C6S9-F1
#
_cell.length_a   1.000
_cell.length_b   1.000
_cell.length_c   1.000
_cell.angle_alpha   90.00
_cell.angle_beta   90.00
_cell.angle_gamma   90.00
#
_symmetry.space_group_name_H-M   'P 1'
#
loop_
_entity.id
_entity.type
_entity.pdbx_description
1 polymer ?
#
loop_
_entity_poly.entity_id
_entity_poly.type
_entity_poly.pdbx_seq_one_letter_code
_entity_poly.pdbx_strand_id
1 'polypeptide(L)'
;MSLILKNQYLIGLSLSIQLIIAFFIGLYFPYLFLIAIVLIIHLLFIHYSFPQKNNRKEEVKNILYLGLNLIFAYIIGLSISVMESNSKYNFGLILLPLLVLFIFVVVDKNFRENISYKKNESLENNPLTSKRLSIEFENKKYIFKNNSLILFAIGTPLVSYLIYLFFDLQANYWLHEIVVKQTVYLLNLFFNMGAEAIYNPIGNYHWSFIIPGKSSIYFETFCTGIQAICVFAGLILFIPHSQDKETNRNIIWRKAKSLIVSSIIFYVVNIIRMLIQIYLYYIGYPWESIHVSISAASSFIAAIIILLLHKWIPEFIISIIYSGTLIKEKLKSKDSSE
;
A
#
# COMPACT_ATOMS: atom_id res chain seq x y z
N MET A 1 -29.62 -5.66 -11.87
CA MET A 1 -28.15 -5.55 -11.67
C MET A 1 -27.56 -4.25 -12.22
N SER A 2 -28.16 -3.61 -13.23
CA SER A 2 -27.65 -2.37 -13.87
C SER A 2 -27.70 -1.10 -13.00
N LEU A 3 -28.76 -0.89 -12.20
CA LEU A 3 -28.93 0.37 -11.43
C LEU A 3 -27.93 0.51 -10.27
N ILE A 4 -27.67 -0.58 -9.54
CA ILE A 4 -26.76 -0.58 -8.38
C ILE A 4 -25.31 -0.36 -8.82
N LEU A 5 -24.88 -1.04 -9.89
CA LEU A 5 -23.57 -0.83 -10.50
C LEU A 5 -23.44 0.61 -11.00
N LYS A 6 -24.46 1.14 -11.68
CA LYS A 6 -24.48 2.54 -12.13
C LYS A 6 -24.30 3.51 -10.97
N ASN A 7 -25.01 3.32 -9.86
CA ASN A 7 -24.87 4.17 -8.67
C ASN A 7 -23.48 4.05 -8.02
N GLN A 8 -22.92 2.84 -7.94
CA GLN A 8 -21.57 2.61 -7.44
C GLN A 8 -20.52 3.39 -8.23
N TYR A 9 -20.57 3.33 -9.56
CA TYR A 9 -19.65 4.06 -10.43
C TYR A 9 -19.84 5.58 -10.34
N LEU A 10 -21.09 6.06 -10.29
CA LEU A 10 -21.37 7.50 -10.16
C LEU A 10 -20.84 8.08 -8.84
N ILE A 11 -21.00 7.35 -7.73
CA ILE A 11 -20.46 7.78 -6.42
C ILE A 11 -18.93 7.78 -6.45
N GLY A 12 -18.31 6.72 -6.98
CA GLY A 12 -16.85 6.65 -7.11
C GLY A 12 -16.29 7.79 -7.97
N LEU A 13 -16.94 8.10 -9.09
CA LEU A 13 -16.57 9.21 -9.97
C LEU A 13 -16.74 10.57 -9.30
N SER A 14 -17.85 10.80 -8.60
CA SER A 14 -18.07 12.06 -7.87
C SER A 14 -17.03 12.29 -6.76
N LEU A 15 -16.73 11.26 -5.97
CA LEU A 15 -15.67 11.32 -4.96
C LEU A 15 -14.29 11.58 -5.60
N SER A 16 -14.03 10.99 -6.78
CA SER A 16 -12.79 11.20 -7.52
C SER A 16 -12.66 12.65 -8.01
N ILE A 17 -13.75 13.25 -8.49
CA ILE A 17 -13.78 14.68 -8.88
C ILE A 17 -13.47 15.57 -7.68
N GLN A 18 -14.09 15.31 -6.51
CA GLN A 18 -13.82 16.07 -5.30
C GLN A 18 -12.34 15.95 -4.86
N LEU A 19 -11.76 14.76 -5.05
CA LEU A 19 -10.35 14.50 -4.77
C LEU A 19 -9.42 15.31 -5.70
N ILE A 20 -9.73 15.37 -6.99
CA ILE A 20 -9.00 16.19 -7.98
C ILE A 20 -9.13 17.69 -7.65
N ILE A 21 -10.33 18.14 -7.27
CA ILE A 21 -10.55 19.53 -6.83
C ILE A 21 -9.70 19.84 -5.60
N ALA A 22 -9.69 18.98 -4.60
CA ALA A 22 -8.87 19.16 -3.39
C ALA A 22 -7.37 19.25 -3.71
N PHE A 23 -6.88 18.41 -4.62
CA PHE A 23 -5.50 18.48 -5.12
C PHE A 23 -5.18 19.84 -5.76
N PHE A 24 -6.02 20.31 -6.69
CA PHE A 24 -5.78 21.61 -7.34
C PHE A 24 -5.91 22.80 -6.38
N ILE A 25 -6.80 22.71 -5.39
CA ILE A 25 -6.87 23.71 -4.33
C ILE A 25 -5.56 23.73 -3.54
N GLY A 26 -5.03 22.57 -3.15
CA GLY A 26 -3.72 22.49 -2.48
C GLY A 26 -2.58 23.05 -3.34
N LEU A 27 -2.62 22.80 -4.65
CA LEU A 27 -1.59 23.25 -5.59
C LEU A 27 -1.58 24.77 -5.81
N TYR A 28 -2.76 25.40 -5.93
CA TYR A 28 -2.88 26.81 -6.29
C TYR A 28 -3.21 27.74 -5.11
N PHE A 29 -3.82 27.21 -4.05
CA PHE A 29 -4.31 27.99 -2.92
C PHE A 29 -3.88 27.35 -1.60
N PRO A 30 -2.69 27.71 -1.07
CA PRO A 30 -2.13 27.09 0.14
C PRO A 30 -2.86 27.48 1.45
N TYR A 31 -4.07 28.03 1.36
CA TYR A 31 -4.86 28.47 2.50
C TYR A 31 -5.66 27.30 3.10
N LEU A 32 -5.42 27.03 4.39
CA LEU A 32 -6.06 25.94 5.14
C LEU A 32 -7.59 26.07 5.25
N PHE A 33 -8.16 27.27 5.11
CA PHE A 33 -9.61 27.45 5.22
C PHE A 33 -10.38 26.82 4.05
N LEU A 34 -9.82 26.85 2.83
CA LEU A 34 -10.49 26.28 1.64
C LEU A 34 -10.64 24.76 1.75
N ILE A 35 -9.65 24.05 2.31
CA ILE A 35 -9.75 22.60 2.51
C ILE A 35 -10.82 22.23 3.56
N ALA A 36 -11.05 23.07 4.57
CA ALA A 36 -12.11 22.83 5.54
C ALA A 36 -13.50 22.84 4.89
N ILE A 37 -13.77 23.79 3.98
CA ILE A 37 -15.02 23.85 3.23
C ILE A 37 -15.19 22.61 2.36
N VAL A 38 -14.14 22.25 1.60
CA VAL A 38 -14.15 21.08 0.71
C VAL A 38 -14.37 19.80 1.51
N LEU A 39 -13.76 19.68 2.69
CA LEU A 39 -13.94 18.54 3.58
C LEU A 39 -15.39 18.47 4.12
N ILE A 40 -15.99 19.59 4.54
CA ILE A 40 -17.39 19.60 5.00
C ILE A 40 -18.33 19.13 3.88
N ILE A 41 -18.18 19.67 2.67
CA ILE A 41 -18.98 19.26 1.50
C ILE A 41 -18.78 17.77 1.21
N HIS A 42 -17.54 17.28 1.27
CA HIS A 42 -17.21 15.87 1.07
C HIS A 42 -17.86 14.96 2.11
N LEU A 43 -17.83 15.34 3.38
CA LEU A 43 -18.43 14.58 4.47
C LEU A 43 -19.95 14.49 4.34
N LEU A 44 -20.61 15.61 3.99
CA LEU A 44 -22.03 15.62 3.69
C LEU A 44 -22.35 14.70 2.51
N PHE A 45 -21.55 14.77 1.44
CA PHE A 45 -21.73 13.93 0.27
C PHE A 45 -21.64 12.43 0.60
N ILE A 46 -20.65 12.03 1.42
CA ILE A 46 -20.52 10.65 1.91
C ILE A 46 -21.77 10.23 2.69
N HIS A 47 -22.21 11.07 3.63
CA HIS A 47 -23.37 10.77 4.48
C HIS A 47 -24.63 10.51 3.65
N TYR A 48 -24.86 11.28 2.58
CA TYR A 48 -26.03 11.10 1.69
C TYR A 48 -25.86 9.99 0.64
N SER A 49 -24.65 9.74 0.17
CA SER A 49 -24.40 8.83 -0.96
C SER A 49 -24.36 7.36 -0.56
N PHE A 50 -23.94 7.06 0.67
CA PHE A 50 -23.93 5.70 1.16
C PHE A 50 -25.28 5.38 1.83
N PRO A 51 -25.92 4.24 1.49
CA PRO A 51 -27.14 3.81 2.18
C PRO A 51 -26.87 3.77 3.68
N GLN A 52 -27.74 4.39 4.49
CA GLN A 52 -27.63 4.33 5.95
C GLN A 52 -27.58 2.86 6.37
N LYS A 53 -26.38 2.41 6.74
CA LYS A 53 -26.20 1.12 7.41
C LYS A 53 -26.77 1.30 8.81
N ASN A 54 -27.48 0.30 9.34
CA ASN A 54 -27.87 0.23 10.76
C ASN A 54 -26.66 0.21 11.74
N ASN A 55 -25.43 0.34 11.22
CA ASN A 55 -24.20 0.27 12.00
C ASN A 55 -23.36 1.55 11.83
N ARG A 56 -23.53 2.47 12.78
CA ARG A 56 -22.79 3.74 12.90
C ARG A 56 -21.27 3.57 12.83
N LYS A 57 -20.72 2.41 13.27
CA LYS A 57 -19.27 2.16 13.22
C LYS A 57 -18.74 2.07 11.79
N GLU A 58 -19.50 1.50 10.85
CA GLU A 58 -19.06 1.38 9.45
C GLU A 58 -19.15 2.72 8.72
N GLU A 59 -20.17 3.53 9.04
CA GLU A 59 -20.28 4.89 8.50
C GLU A 59 -19.10 5.77 8.90
N VAL A 60 -18.75 5.78 10.20
CA VAL A 60 -17.59 6.52 10.72
C VAL A 60 -16.29 6.06 10.06
N LYS A 61 -16.12 4.75 9.80
CA LYS A 61 -14.94 4.24 9.08
C LYS A 61 -14.87 4.76 7.64
N ASN A 62 -15.99 4.79 6.93
CA ASN A 62 -16.03 5.29 5.56
C ASN A 62 -15.72 6.79 5.49
N ILE A 63 -16.31 7.56 6.40
CA ILE A 63 -16.00 8.97 6.60
C ILE A 63 -14.50 9.17 6.84
N LEU A 64 -13.92 8.38 7.75
CA LEU A 64 -12.49 8.45 8.06
C LEU A 64 -11.64 8.13 6.82
N TYR A 65 -11.91 7.01 6.13
CA TYR A 65 -11.10 6.59 4.98
C TYR A 65 -11.17 7.58 3.83
N LEU A 66 -12.37 8.02 3.44
CA LEU A 66 -12.56 8.92 2.30
C LEU A 66 -12.13 10.35 2.65
N GLY A 67 -12.43 10.81 3.88
CA GLY A 67 -11.98 12.11 4.38
C GLY A 67 -10.45 12.22 4.47
N LEU A 68 -9.76 11.19 5.00
CA LEU A 68 -8.29 11.15 4.97
C LEU A 68 -7.75 11.15 3.54
N ASN A 69 -8.39 10.40 2.63
CA ASN A 69 -7.97 10.35 1.23
C ASN A 69 -8.05 11.73 0.54
N LEU A 70 -9.10 12.50 0.84
CA LEU A 70 -9.26 13.88 0.38
C LEU A 70 -8.18 14.81 0.96
N ILE A 71 -7.91 14.70 2.26
CA ILE A 71 -6.86 15.48 2.93
C ILE A 71 -5.49 15.16 2.32
N PHE A 72 -5.21 13.89 2.04
CA PHE A 72 -3.97 13.48 1.36
C PHE A 72 -3.84 14.13 -0.02
N ALA A 73 -4.89 14.16 -0.83
CA ALA A 73 -4.85 14.82 -2.14
C ALA A 73 -4.52 16.31 -2.03
N TYR A 74 -5.11 17.01 -1.05
CA TYR A 74 -4.78 18.40 -0.76
C TYR A 74 -3.32 18.57 -0.33
N ILE A 75 -2.82 17.74 0.60
CA ILE A 75 -1.42 17.78 1.07
C ILE A 75 -0.45 17.53 -0.08
N ILE A 76 -0.76 16.62 -1.01
CA ILE A 76 0.06 16.38 -2.19
C ILE A 76 0.17 17.64 -3.04
N GLY A 77 -0.96 18.29 -3.34
CA GLY A 77 -0.98 19.56 -4.06
C GLY A 77 -0.14 20.64 -3.38
N LEU A 78 -0.34 20.81 -2.07
CA LEU A 78 0.42 21.76 -1.24
C LEU A 78 1.93 21.49 -1.31
N SER A 79 2.33 20.22 -1.18
CA SER A 79 3.72 19.81 -1.10
C SER A 79 4.49 20.12 -2.39
N ILE A 80 3.86 19.96 -3.56
CA ILE A 80 4.52 20.23 -4.86
C ILE A 80 5.09 21.67 -4.93
N SER A 81 4.41 22.64 -4.30
CA SER A 81 4.86 24.04 -4.32
C SER A 81 6.19 24.25 -3.56
N VAL A 82 6.45 23.44 -2.52
CA VAL A 82 7.62 23.54 -1.65
C VAL A 82 8.72 22.53 -1.97
N MET A 83 8.49 21.67 -2.98
CA MET A 83 9.48 20.68 -3.41
C MET A 83 10.53 21.29 -4.35
N GLU A 84 11.78 20.86 -4.12
CA GLU A 84 12.98 21.26 -4.87
C GLU A 84 13.31 20.30 -6.01
N SER A 85 12.88 19.04 -5.93
CA SER A 85 13.13 18.05 -6.98
C SER A 85 12.59 18.49 -8.35
N ASN A 86 13.39 18.29 -9.39
CA ASN A 86 12.99 18.54 -10.78
C ASN A 86 11.78 17.69 -11.20
N SER A 87 11.57 16.55 -10.53
CA SER A 87 10.47 15.62 -10.79
C SER A 87 9.28 15.78 -9.84
N LYS A 88 9.17 16.92 -9.13
CA LYS A 88 8.11 17.16 -8.14
C LYS A 88 6.68 16.97 -8.65
N TYR A 89 6.37 17.28 -9.90
CA TYR A 89 5.02 17.07 -10.45
C TYR A 89 4.65 15.59 -10.60
N ASN A 90 5.64 14.70 -10.73
CA ASN A 90 5.39 13.25 -10.80
C ASN A 90 4.83 12.70 -9.49
N PHE A 91 5.08 13.37 -8.36
CA PHE A 91 4.47 13.05 -7.08
C PHE A 91 2.94 13.04 -7.18
N GLY A 92 2.36 14.11 -7.73
CA GLY A 92 0.93 14.21 -7.99
C GLY A 92 0.44 13.23 -9.04
N LEU A 93 1.17 13.10 -10.16
CA LEU A 93 0.80 12.20 -11.26
C LEU A 93 0.71 10.73 -10.83
N ILE A 94 1.51 10.30 -9.86
CA ILE A 94 1.53 8.90 -9.40
C ILE A 94 0.57 8.68 -8.25
N LEU A 95 0.54 9.57 -7.26
CA LEU A 95 -0.30 9.37 -6.10
C LEU A 95 -1.78 9.62 -6.38
N LEU A 96 -2.14 10.60 -7.22
CA LEU A 96 -3.54 10.93 -7.48
C LEU A 96 -4.33 9.74 -8.08
N PRO A 97 -3.81 9.01 -9.10
CA PRO A 97 -4.45 7.78 -9.56
C PRO A 97 -4.58 6.69 -8.48
N LEU A 98 -3.58 6.55 -7.60
CA LEU A 98 -3.65 5.57 -6.50
C LEU A 98 -4.75 5.94 -5.49
N LEU A 99 -4.91 7.23 -5.16
CA LEU A 99 -5.99 7.70 -4.29
C LEU A 99 -7.36 7.50 -4.93
N VAL A 100 -7.49 7.70 -6.25
CA VAL A 100 -8.72 7.40 -7.01
C VAL A 100 -9.02 5.91 -6.99
N LEU A 101 -8.04 5.04 -7.25
CA LEU A 101 -8.22 3.59 -7.16
C LEU A 101 -8.68 3.19 -5.74
N PHE A 102 -8.11 3.79 -4.70
CA PHE A 102 -8.52 3.53 -3.33
C PHE A 102 -10.00 3.89 -3.07
N ILE A 103 -10.50 5.00 -3.63
CA ILE A 103 -11.94 5.34 -3.58
C ILE A 103 -12.77 4.19 -4.15
N PHE A 104 -12.43 3.70 -5.34
CA PHE A 104 -13.19 2.61 -5.96
C PHE A 104 -13.16 1.33 -5.13
N VAL A 105 -12.05 1.01 -4.47
CA VAL A 105 -11.96 -0.14 -3.56
C VAL A 105 -12.87 0.04 -2.35
N VAL A 106 -12.90 1.22 -1.72
CA VAL A 106 -13.76 1.52 -0.57
C VAL A 106 -15.24 1.50 -0.97
N VAL A 107 -15.57 2.10 -2.10
CA VAL A 107 -16.94 2.13 -2.65
C VAL A 107 -17.41 0.70 -2.98
N ASP A 108 -16.61 -0.10 -3.69
CA ASP A 108 -16.95 -1.50 -4.03
C ASP A 108 -17.19 -2.36 -2.78
N LYS A 109 -16.31 -2.25 -1.77
CA LYS A 109 -16.49 -2.94 -0.49
C LYS A 109 -17.85 -2.61 0.14
N ASN A 110 -18.21 -1.33 0.21
CA ASN A 110 -19.46 -0.90 0.83
C ASN A 110 -20.70 -1.40 0.10
N PHE A 111 -20.69 -1.37 -1.24
CA PHE A 111 -21.81 -1.87 -2.04
C PHE A 111 -21.96 -3.39 -1.94
N ARG A 112 -20.85 -4.15 -1.99
CA ARG A 112 -20.89 -5.62 -1.86
C ARG A 112 -21.41 -6.08 -0.50
N GLU A 113 -21.03 -5.40 0.58
CA GLU A 113 -21.52 -5.72 1.91
C GLU A 113 -23.03 -5.50 2.04
N ASN A 114 -23.55 -4.41 1.46
CA ASN A 114 -24.99 -4.11 1.47
C ASN A 114 -25.80 -5.14 0.67
N ILE A 115 -25.29 -5.61 -0.47
CA ILE A 115 -25.95 -6.66 -1.27
C ILE A 115 -25.94 -8.00 -0.53
N SER A 116 -24.81 -8.35 0.10
CA SER A 116 -24.69 -9.61 0.84
C SER A 116 -25.60 -9.67 2.05
N TYR A 117 -25.83 -8.54 2.75
CA TYR A 117 -26.78 -8.48 3.85
C TYR A 117 -28.21 -8.82 3.37
N LYS A 118 -28.65 -8.23 2.24
CA LYS A 118 -29.96 -8.53 1.64
C LYS A 118 -30.10 -9.96 1.10
N LYS A 119 -28.99 -10.58 0.66
CA LYS A 119 -29.02 -11.94 0.10
C LYS A 119 -29.00 -13.03 1.17
N ASN A 120 -28.37 -12.77 2.32
CA ASN A 120 -28.34 -13.73 3.43
C ASN A 120 -29.71 -13.90 4.12
N GLU A 121 -30.67 -13.02 3.89
CA GLU A 121 -32.07 -13.24 4.26
C GLU A 121 -32.83 -14.19 3.32
N SER A 122 -32.28 -14.57 2.16
CA SER A 122 -33.07 -15.23 1.11
C SER A 122 -32.54 -16.57 0.59
N LEU A 123 -31.34 -17.03 0.93
CA LEU A 123 -30.80 -18.28 0.35
C LEU A 123 -29.94 -19.09 1.34
N GLU A 124 -30.58 -20.06 1.97
CA GLU A 124 -29.93 -21.29 2.45
C GLU A 124 -29.57 -22.18 1.24
N ASN A 125 -28.33 -22.68 1.29
CA ASN A 125 -27.87 -23.96 0.75
C ASN A 125 -28.02 -24.24 -0.75
N ASN A 126 -26.89 -24.15 -1.46
CA ASN A 126 -26.63 -25.03 -2.59
C ASN A 126 -25.16 -25.47 -2.57
N PRO A 127 -24.85 -26.73 -2.24
CA PRO A 127 -23.48 -27.23 -2.24
C PRO A 127 -23.03 -27.46 -3.70
N LEU A 128 -22.04 -26.68 -4.15
CA LEU A 128 -21.33 -26.96 -5.39
C LEU A 128 -20.39 -28.15 -5.16
N THR A 129 -20.87 -29.34 -5.51
CA THR A 129 -20.05 -30.53 -5.73
C THR A 129 -19.12 -30.29 -6.91
N SER A 130 -17.81 -30.23 -6.67
CA SER A 130 -16.83 -30.41 -7.74
C SER A 130 -15.62 -31.18 -7.24
N LYS A 131 -15.15 -32.13 -8.05
CA LYS A 131 -13.98 -33.05 -7.91
C LYS A 131 -12.62 -32.35 -7.74
N ARG A 132 -12.58 -31.04 -7.48
CA ARG A 132 -11.34 -30.27 -7.37
C ARG A 132 -10.78 -30.40 -5.97
N LEU A 133 -9.45 -30.43 -5.86
CA LEU A 133 -8.75 -30.32 -4.59
C LEU A 133 -9.29 -29.10 -3.83
N SER A 134 -9.65 -29.30 -2.57
CA SER A 134 -10.16 -28.25 -1.71
C SER A 134 -9.49 -28.38 -0.35
N ILE A 135 -8.99 -27.27 0.17
CA ILE A 135 -8.41 -27.21 1.52
C ILE A 135 -9.39 -26.47 2.41
N GLU A 136 -9.73 -27.07 3.56
CA GLU A 136 -10.53 -26.41 4.59
C GLU A 136 -9.62 -25.80 5.65
N PHE A 137 -9.84 -24.51 5.95
CA PHE A 137 -9.12 -23.78 6.99
C PHE A 137 -10.09 -22.78 7.64
N GLU A 138 -10.17 -22.76 8.98
CA GLU A 138 -11.10 -21.89 9.74
C GLU A 138 -12.55 -21.94 9.22
N ASN A 139 -13.08 -23.15 8.98
CA ASN A 139 -14.42 -23.39 8.42
C ASN A 139 -14.67 -22.78 7.03
N LYS A 140 -13.62 -22.40 6.30
CA LYS A 140 -13.69 -21.88 4.93
C LYS A 140 -13.06 -22.83 3.94
N LYS A 141 -13.62 -22.88 2.74
CA LYS A 141 -13.15 -23.72 1.63
C LYS A 141 -12.28 -22.91 0.67
N TYR A 142 -11.05 -23.37 0.50
CA TYR A 142 -10.08 -22.77 -0.41
C TYR A 142 -9.91 -23.63 -1.65
N ILE A 143 -10.22 -23.05 -2.80
CA ILE A 143 -10.09 -23.69 -4.12
C ILE A 143 -9.41 -22.69 -5.04
N PHE A 144 -8.26 -23.02 -5.62
CA PHE A 144 -7.49 -22.10 -6.46
C PHE A 144 -7.49 -22.52 -7.94
N LYS A 145 -7.31 -21.55 -8.84
CA LYS A 145 -7.00 -21.84 -10.25
C LYS A 145 -5.51 -22.11 -10.39
N ASN A 146 -5.11 -23.15 -11.12
CA ASN A 146 -3.69 -23.39 -11.43
C ASN A 146 -3.02 -22.17 -12.06
N ASN A 147 -3.70 -21.48 -12.98
CA ASN A 147 -3.19 -20.26 -13.61
C ASN A 147 -2.90 -19.15 -12.57
N SER A 148 -3.71 -19.03 -11.51
CA SER A 148 -3.43 -18.07 -10.43
C SER A 148 -2.22 -18.46 -9.57
N LEU A 149 -1.94 -19.76 -9.43
CA LEU A 149 -0.75 -20.23 -8.71
C LEU A 149 0.53 -20.00 -9.53
N ILE A 150 0.48 -20.26 -10.85
CA ILE A 150 1.59 -19.96 -11.77
C ILE A 150 1.84 -18.45 -11.82
N LEU A 151 0.78 -17.67 -11.94
CA LEU A 151 0.86 -16.21 -11.92
C LEU A 151 1.40 -15.70 -10.57
N PHE A 152 1.09 -16.36 -9.46
CA PHE A 152 1.68 -16.03 -8.17
C PHE A 152 3.19 -16.25 -8.14
N ALA A 153 3.67 -17.40 -8.61
CA ALA A 153 5.09 -17.74 -8.62
C ALA A 153 5.93 -16.84 -9.55
N ILE A 154 5.42 -16.53 -10.74
CA ILE A 154 6.15 -15.76 -11.77
C ILE A 154 5.86 -14.26 -11.64
N GLY A 155 4.60 -13.89 -11.42
CA GLY A 155 4.15 -12.50 -11.35
C GLY A 155 4.71 -11.76 -10.14
N THR A 156 4.86 -12.43 -8.99
CA THR A 156 5.44 -11.83 -7.78
C THR A 156 6.85 -11.27 -8.01
N PRO A 157 7.87 -12.06 -8.41
CA PRO A 157 9.22 -11.53 -8.63
C PRO A 157 9.26 -10.52 -9.78
N LEU A 158 8.55 -10.80 -10.88
CA LEU A 158 8.55 -9.92 -12.05
C LEU A 158 8.00 -8.53 -11.71
N VAL A 159 6.83 -8.45 -11.08
CA VAL A 159 6.21 -7.17 -10.75
C VAL A 159 6.94 -6.48 -9.60
N SER A 160 7.47 -7.21 -8.62
CA SER A 160 8.32 -6.61 -7.59
C SER A 160 9.52 -5.88 -8.21
N TYR A 161 10.18 -6.53 -9.18
CA TYR A 161 11.30 -5.94 -9.90
C TYR A 161 10.89 -4.75 -10.76
N LEU A 162 9.78 -4.84 -11.50
CA LEU A 162 9.27 -3.73 -12.31
C LEU A 162 8.87 -2.51 -11.47
N ILE A 163 8.24 -2.71 -10.30
CA ILE A 163 7.90 -1.61 -9.39
C ILE A 163 9.19 -0.99 -8.81
N TYR A 164 10.20 -1.81 -8.48
CA TYR A 164 11.50 -1.28 -8.05
C TYR A 164 12.15 -0.41 -9.13
N LEU A 165 12.25 -0.91 -10.36
CA LEU A 165 12.80 -0.14 -11.49
C LEU A 165 12.03 1.14 -11.72
N PHE A 166 10.71 1.11 -11.58
CA PHE A 166 9.89 2.31 -11.67
C PHE A 166 10.35 3.36 -10.65
N PHE A 167 10.47 3.02 -9.37
CA PHE A 167 10.89 3.97 -8.34
C PHE A 167 12.36 4.42 -8.42
N ASP A 168 13.21 3.64 -9.08
CA ASP A 168 14.62 3.98 -9.31
C ASP A 168 14.83 5.00 -10.45
N LEU A 169 13.80 5.25 -11.28
CA LEU A 169 13.84 6.31 -12.30
C LEU A 169 13.94 7.69 -11.65
N GLN A 170 14.72 8.59 -12.25
CA GLN A 170 14.84 10.00 -11.83
C GLN A 170 13.48 10.73 -11.73
N ALA A 171 12.51 10.30 -12.54
CA ALA A 171 11.13 10.73 -12.47
C ALA A 171 10.49 10.55 -11.07
N ASN A 172 11.05 9.68 -10.22
CA ASN A 172 10.56 9.34 -8.90
C ASN A 172 11.40 9.85 -7.73
N TYR A 173 12.42 10.68 -8.01
CA TYR A 173 13.28 11.26 -6.96
C TYR A 173 12.58 12.29 -6.08
N TRP A 174 11.32 12.65 -6.37
CA TRP A 174 10.42 13.30 -5.41
C TRP A 174 10.28 12.47 -4.12
N LEU A 175 10.36 11.13 -4.19
CA LEU A 175 10.30 10.27 -3.00
C LEU A 175 11.57 10.41 -2.16
N HIS A 176 12.73 10.60 -2.80
CA HIS A 176 14.00 10.79 -2.11
C HIS A 176 13.95 12.08 -1.29
N GLU A 177 13.43 13.16 -1.89
CA GLU A 177 13.23 14.44 -1.22
C GLU A 177 12.40 14.30 0.06
N ILE A 178 11.23 13.64 -0.03
CA ILE A 178 10.33 13.45 1.12
C ILE A 178 11.06 12.73 2.24
N VAL A 179 11.74 11.62 1.91
CA VAL A 179 12.43 10.78 2.90
C VAL A 179 13.60 11.53 3.54
N VAL A 180 14.43 12.21 2.74
CA VAL A 180 15.61 12.94 3.21
C VAL A 180 15.19 14.10 4.11
N LYS A 181 14.25 14.94 3.65
CA LYS A 181 13.76 16.10 4.43
C LYS A 181 13.10 15.66 5.74
N GLN A 182 12.30 14.59 5.72
CA GLN A 182 11.70 14.05 6.94
C GLN A 182 12.77 13.52 7.89
N THR A 183 13.78 12.81 7.38
CA THR A 183 14.87 12.26 8.21
C THR A 183 15.66 13.39 8.86
N VAL A 184 16.05 14.42 8.10
CA VAL A 184 16.76 15.60 8.62
C VAL A 184 15.94 16.32 9.68
N TYR A 185 14.65 16.55 9.43
CA TYR A 185 13.76 17.15 10.41
C TYR A 185 13.76 16.39 11.74
N LEU A 186 13.63 15.05 11.69
CA LEU A 186 13.62 14.22 12.89
C LEU A 186 14.99 14.13 13.56
N LEU A 187 16.10 14.11 12.81
CA LEU A 187 17.45 14.16 13.37
C LEU A 187 17.67 15.45 14.18
N ASN A 188 17.24 16.58 13.64
CA ASN A 188 17.35 17.86 14.32
C ASN A 188 16.39 17.94 15.52
N LEU A 189 15.19 17.40 15.40
CA LEU A 189 14.22 17.37 16.49
C LEU A 189 14.69 16.53 17.69
N PHE A 190 15.24 15.33 17.44
CA PHE A 190 15.60 14.39 18.51
C PHE A 190 17.02 14.52 19.02
N PHE A 191 17.97 14.94 18.16
CA PHE A 191 19.40 14.93 18.47
C PHE A 191 20.09 16.29 18.31
N ASN A 192 19.37 17.32 17.84
CA ASN A 192 19.90 18.68 17.64
C ASN A 192 21.22 18.71 16.85
N MET A 193 21.29 17.93 15.78
CA MET A 193 22.54 17.69 15.04
C MET A 193 22.94 18.82 14.08
N GLY A 194 22.03 19.75 13.75
CA GLY A 194 22.23 20.72 12.68
C GLY A 194 22.40 20.04 11.32
N ALA A 195 21.76 18.89 11.11
CA ALA A 195 21.77 18.17 9.85
C ALA A 195 21.00 18.96 8.77
N GLU A 196 21.43 18.85 7.53
CA GLU A 196 20.82 19.52 6.38
C GLU A 196 20.58 18.55 5.22
N ALA A 197 19.53 18.82 4.45
CA ALA A 197 19.22 18.11 3.21
C ALA A 197 19.67 18.98 2.04
N ILE A 198 20.59 18.49 1.20
CA ILE A 198 21.02 19.20 0.00
C ILE A 198 20.55 18.48 -1.26
N TYR A 199 19.90 19.23 -2.14
CA TYR A 199 19.57 18.83 -3.49
C TYR A 199 20.66 19.26 -4.47
N ASN A 200 21.29 18.29 -5.14
CA ASN A 200 22.26 18.53 -6.20
C ASN A 200 21.96 17.60 -7.39
N PRO A 201 21.25 18.06 -8.44
CA PRO A 201 20.83 17.22 -9.56
C PRO A 201 21.96 16.84 -10.53
N ILE A 202 23.21 16.87 -10.09
CA ILE A 202 24.40 16.54 -10.89
C ILE A 202 24.93 15.18 -10.45
N GLY A 203 24.99 14.23 -11.38
CA GLY A 203 25.47 12.87 -11.13
C GLY A 203 24.34 11.89 -10.77
N ASN A 204 24.72 10.77 -10.14
CA ASN A 204 23.78 9.66 -9.87
C ASN A 204 22.95 9.86 -8.59
N TYR A 205 23.40 10.72 -7.68
CA TYR A 205 22.78 10.93 -6.37
C TYR A 205 22.32 12.37 -6.22
N HIS A 206 21.01 12.60 -6.36
CA HIS A 206 20.47 13.95 -6.37
C HIS A 206 20.28 14.54 -4.96
N TRP A 207 20.29 13.71 -3.93
CA TRP A 207 20.07 14.12 -2.55
C TRP A 207 21.21 13.63 -1.67
N SER A 208 21.56 14.43 -0.67
CA SER A 208 22.55 14.06 0.34
C SER A 208 22.24 14.66 1.70
N PHE A 209 22.73 14.00 2.74
CA PHE A 209 22.74 14.52 4.11
C PHE A 209 24.05 15.24 4.36
N ILE A 210 23.98 16.49 4.82
CA ILE A 210 25.11 17.21 5.37
C ILE A 210 25.01 17.19 6.88
N ILE A 211 26.10 16.74 7.52
CA ILE A 211 26.22 16.64 8.97
C ILE A 211 27.41 17.50 9.37
N PRO A 212 27.28 18.42 10.34
CA PRO A 212 28.38 19.26 10.78
C PRO A 212 29.61 18.44 11.20
N GLY A 213 30.77 18.78 10.64
CA GLY A 213 32.04 18.14 10.97
C GLY A 213 32.22 16.72 10.40
N LYS A 214 31.35 16.27 9.48
CA LYS A 214 31.45 14.96 8.81
C LYS A 214 31.39 15.10 7.29
N SER A 215 31.76 14.03 6.59
CA SER A 215 31.55 13.94 5.14
C SER A 215 30.06 13.85 4.80
N SER A 216 29.70 14.33 3.61
CA SER A 216 28.34 14.17 3.08
C SER A 216 28.01 12.69 2.87
N ILE A 217 26.74 12.33 3.14
CA ILE A 217 26.21 10.98 2.90
C ILE A 217 25.23 11.07 1.75
N TYR A 218 25.57 10.45 0.61
CA TYR A 218 24.71 10.41 -0.55
C TYR A 218 23.49 9.51 -0.32
N PHE A 219 22.33 9.97 -0.79
CA PHE A 219 21.07 9.26 -0.64
C PHE A 219 20.73 8.48 -1.91
N GLU A 220 20.45 7.18 -1.74
CA GLU A 220 20.11 6.28 -2.83
C GLU A 220 18.66 5.82 -2.73
N THR A 221 18.14 5.25 -3.83
CA THR A 221 16.79 4.66 -3.87
C THR A 221 16.58 3.61 -2.79
N PHE A 222 17.59 2.79 -2.48
CA PHE A 222 17.50 1.79 -1.41
C PHE A 222 17.27 2.43 -0.02
N CYS A 223 17.75 3.67 0.19
CA CYS A 223 17.60 4.40 1.45
C CYS A 223 16.13 4.76 1.72
N THR A 224 15.25 4.75 0.71
CA THR A 224 13.81 4.98 0.90
C THR A 224 13.08 3.78 1.54
N GLY A 225 13.69 2.60 1.54
CA GLY A 225 13.03 1.35 1.94
C GLY A 225 12.10 0.76 0.87
N ILE A 226 12.05 1.36 -0.34
CA ILE A 226 11.12 0.96 -1.40
C ILE A 226 11.33 -0.48 -1.86
N GLN A 227 12.55 -1.02 -1.80
CA GLN A 227 12.84 -2.41 -2.20
C GLN A 227 11.97 -3.42 -1.43
N ALA A 228 11.89 -3.29 -0.10
CA ALA A 228 11.06 -4.17 0.71
C ALA A 228 9.57 -3.98 0.39
N ILE A 229 9.14 -2.72 0.25
CA ILE A 229 7.76 -2.38 -0.12
C ILE A 229 7.41 -3.02 -1.48
N CYS A 230 8.28 -2.98 -2.48
CA CYS A 230 8.07 -3.57 -3.79
C CYS A 230 7.90 -5.09 -3.73
N VAL A 231 8.74 -5.79 -2.96
CA VAL A 231 8.64 -7.25 -2.77
C VAL A 231 7.29 -7.63 -2.17
N PHE A 232 6.89 -6.93 -1.11
CA PHE A 232 5.60 -7.20 -0.48
C PHE A 232 4.43 -6.74 -1.36
N ALA A 233 4.57 -5.67 -2.14
CA ALA A 233 3.56 -5.23 -3.08
C ALA A 233 3.32 -6.28 -4.18
N GLY A 234 4.39 -6.78 -4.81
CA GLY A 234 4.30 -7.86 -5.78
C GLY A 234 3.66 -9.11 -5.18
N LEU A 235 4.11 -9.51 -3.99
CA LEU A 235 3.52 -10.66 -3.29
C LEU A 235 2.03 -10.47 -3.07
N ILE A 236 1.61 -9.36 -2.45
CA ILE A 236 0.20 -9.11 -2.08
C ILE A 236 -0.69 -9.00 -3.31
N LEU A 237 -0.24 -8.33 -4.36
CA LEU A 237 -1.00 -8.18 -5.61
C LEU A 237 -1.31 -9.53 -6.24
N PHE A 238 -0.34 -10.45 -6.23
CA PHE A 238 -0.47 -11.74 -6.89
C PHE A 238 -0.93 -12.91 -6.01
N ILE A 239 -1.18 -12.70 -4.71
CA ILE A 239 -1.80 -13.74 -3.86
C ILE A 239 -3.04 -14.29 -4.58
N PRO A 240 -3.13 -15.60 -4.86
CA PRO A 240 -4.22 -16.16 -5.61
C PRO A 240 -5.52 -16.07 -4.80
N HIS A 241 -6.64 -15.95 -5.50
CA HIS A 241 -7.96 -15.82 -4.88
C HIS A 241 -8.67 -17.17 -4.87
N SER A 242 -9.38 -17.49 -3.78
CA SER A 242 -10.27 -18.65 -3.76
C SER A 242 -11.39 -18.48 -4.80
N GLN A 243 -11.79 -19.58 -5.44
CA GLN A 243 -12.97 -19.64 -6.29
C GLN A 243 -14.27 -19.65 -5.47
N ASP A 244 -14.17 -20.04 -4.21
CA ASP A 244 -15.31 -20.03 -3.29
C ASP A 244 -15.76 -18.58 -3.02
N LYS A 245 -17.07 -18.33 -3.17
CA LYS A 245 -17.63 -16.96 -3.13
C LYS A 245 -17.56 -16.35 -1.73
N GLU A 246 -17.74 -17.17 -0.71
CA GLU A 246 -17.72 -16.71 0.69
C GLU A 246 -16.29 -16.37 1.12
N THR A 247 -15.35 -17.24 0.80
CA THR A 247 -13.93 -17.07 1.11
C THR A 247 -13.32 -15.90 0.34
N ASN A 248 -13.68 -15.74 -0.94
CA ASN A 248 -13.20 -14.65 -1.79
C ASN A 248 -13.83 -13.27 -1.47
N ARG A 249 -14.76 -13.20 -0.50
CA ARG A 249 -15.43 -11.96 -0.15
C ARG A 249 -14.42 -10.89 0.29
N ASN A 250 -14.60 -9.69 -0.25
CA ASN A 250 -13.79 -8.50 0.05
C ASN A 250 -12.27 -8.68 -0.15
N ILE A 251 -11.83 -9.62 -1.01
CA ILE A 251 -10.40 -9.90 -1.20
C ILE A 251 -9.60 -8.65 -1.64
N ILE A 252 -10.19 -7.80 -2.49
CA ILE A 252 -9.54 -6.59 -2.99
C ILE A 252 -9.30 -5.60 -1.83
N TRP A 253 -10.27 -5.44 -0.93
CA TRP A 253 -10.10 -4.63 0.28
C TRP A 253 -9.05 -5.21 1.22
N ARG A 254 -9.03 -6.53 1.42
CA ARG A 254 -8.02 -7.20 2.25
C ARG A 254 -6.62 -6.98 1.69
N LYS A 255 -6.43 -7.09 0.38
CA LYS A 255 -5.18 -6.76 -0.33
C LYS A 255 -4.80 -5.29 -0.20
N ALA A 256 -5.71 -4.37 -0.49
CA ALA A 256 -5.46 -2.93 -0.39
C ALA A 256 -5.05 -2.53 1.05
N LYS A 257 -5.77 -3.04 2.05
CA LYS A 257 -5.43 -2.83 3.46
C LYS A 257 -4.03 -3.37 3.78
N SER A 258 -3.71 -4.59 3.35
CA SER A 258 -2.39 -5.19 3.55
C SER A 258 -1.27 -4.37 2.90
N LEU A 259 -1.48 -3.88 1.66
CA LEU A 259 -0.54 -3.00 0.96
C LEU A 259 -0.30 -1.72 1.76
N ILE A 260 -1.36 -1.01 2.14
CA ILE A 260 -1.23 0.26 2.88
C ILE A 260 -0.50 0.05 4.20
N VAL A 261 -0.90 -0.94 5.00
CA VAL A 261 -0.31 -1.13 6.33
C VAL A 261 1.13 -1.63 6.23
N SER A 262 1.44 -2.55 5.32
CA SER A 262 2.83 -3.01 5.13
C SER A 262 3.74 -1.88 4.64
N SER A 263 3.30 -1.06 3.69
CA SER A 263 4.05 0.12 3.23
C SER A 263 4.31 1.12 4.35
N ILE A 264 3.31 1.42 5.19
CA ILE A 264 3.47 2.33 6.34
C ILE A 264 4.49 1.76 7.34
N ILE A 265 4.39 0.47 7.69
CA ILE A 265 5.32 -0.15 8.64
C ILE A 265 6.76 -0.09 8.10
N PHE A 266 6.97 -0.48 6.83
CA PHE A 266 8.30 -0.41 6.23
C PHE A 266 8.84 1.02 6.16
N TYR A 267 7.99 1.98 5.80
CA TYR A 267 8.38 3.38 5.76
C TYR A 267 8.85 3.88 7.13
N VAL A 268 8.05 3.68 8.17
CA VAL A 268 8.37 4.13 9.54
C VAL A 268 9.64 3.47 10.05
N VAL A 269 9.77 2.15 9.89
CA VAL A 269 10.99 1.41 10.27
C VAL A 269 12.20 1.96 9.53
N ASN A 270 12.07 2.23 8.24
CA ASN A 270 13.17 2.70 7.41
C ASN A 270 13.64 4.09 7.86
N ILE A 271 12.70 5.00 8.19
CA ILE A 271 13.03 6.29 8.81
C ILE A 271 13.79 6.07 10.12
N ILE A 272 13.27 5.26 11.04
CA ILE A 272 13.94 4.96 12.33
C ILE A 272 15.34 4.38 12.10
N ARG A 273 15.48 3.48 11.13
CA ARG A 273 16.77 2.90 10.72
C ARG A 273 17.77 4.00 10.37
N MET A 274 17.38 4.93 9.49
CA MET A 274 18.25 6.03 9.07
C MET A 274 18.59 6.98 10.23
N LEU A 275 17.62 7.28 11.10
CA LEU A 275 17.87 8.11 12.29
C LEU A 275 18.97 7.52 13.16
N ILE A 276 18.87 6.21 13.46
CA ILE A 276 19.87 5.52 14.27
C ILE A 276 21.22 5.46 13.54
N GLN A 277 21.22 5.09 12.24
CA GLN A 277 22.46 4.98 11.45
C GLN A 277 23.23 6.31 11.39
N ILE A 278 22.53 7.40 11.07
CA ILE A 278 23.13 8.72 10.94
C ILE A 278 23.58 9.27 12.31
N TYR A 279 22.78 9.06 13.36
CA TYR A 279 23.17 9.47 14.72
C TYR A 279 24.42 8.73 15.22
N LEU A 280 24.49 7.40 15.02
CA LEU A 280 25.67 6.62 15.40
C LEU A 280 26.91 7.06 14.61
N TYR A 281 26.76 7.36 13.32
CA TYR A 281 27.85 7.92 12.51
C TYR A 281 28.31 9.29 13.03
N TYR A 282 27.38 10.14 13.42
CA TYR A 282 27.66 11.45 14.00
C TYR A 282 28.52 11.36 15.27
N ILE A 283 28.17 10.47 16.20
CA ILE A 283 28.94 10.28 17.45
C ILE A 283 30.27 9.51 17.26
N GLY A 284 30.61 9.11 16.02
CA GLY A 284 31.94 8.62 15.66
C GLY A 284 32.05 7.13 15.34
N TYR A 285 30.95 6.38 15.28
CA TYR A 285 31.03 4.99 14.82
C TYR A 285 31.35 4.92 13.31
N PRO A 286 32.14 3.93 12.84
CA PRO A 286 32.44 3.75 11.42
C PRO A 286 31.17 3.43 10.61
N TRP A 287 30.95 4.15 9.50
CA TRP A 287 29.77 3.98 8.65
C TRP A 287 29.55 2.52 8.21
N GLU A 288 30.62 1.86 7.74
CA GLU A 288 30.58 0.48 7.24
C GLU A 288 30.06 -0.53 8.27
N SER A 289 30.40 -0.34 9.55
CA SER A 289 29.99 -1.25 10.63
C SER A 289 28.51 -1.11 11.00
N ILE A 290 27.96 0.10 10.85
CA ILE A 290 26.59 0.44 11.25
C ILE A 290 25.62 0.14 10.10
N HIS A 291 26.01 0.49 8.87
CA HIS A 291 25.15 0.44 7.69
C HIS A 291 24.64 -1.00 7.42
N VAL A 292 25.52 -2.00 7.51
CA VAL A 292 25.17 -3.41 7.24
C VAL A 292 24.37 -4.03 8.39
N SER A 293 24.82 -3.81 9.64
CA SER A 293 24.26 -4.47 10.83
C SER A 293 22.80 -4.07 11.11
N ILE A 294 22.48 -2.78 11.01
CA ILE A 294 21.11 -2.29 11.24
C ILE A 294 20.20 -2.64 10.07
N SER A 295 20.75 -2.78 8.86
CA SER A 295 19.99 -3.26 7.71
C SER A 295 19.50 -4.70 7.89
N ALA A 296 20.27 -5.57 8.56
CA ALA A 296 19.83 -6.94 8.88
C ALA A 296 18.62 -6.99 9.83
N ALA A 297 18.44 -5.99 10.70
CA ALA A 297 17.29 -5.91 11.60
C ALA A 297 15.94 -5.78 10.87
N SER A 298 15.95 -5.34 9.60
CA SER A 298 14.74 -5.28 8.75
C SER A 298 14.09 -6.65 8.51
N SER A 299 14.83 -7.75 8.67
CA SER A 299 14.32 -9.12 8.55
C SER A 299 13.25 -9.46 9.59
N PHE A 300 13.38 -8.95 10.83
CA PHE A 300 12.37 -9.14 11.87
C PHE A 300 11.04 -8.46 11.51
N ILE A 301 11.10 -7.28 10.89
CA ILE A 301 9.91 -6.58 10.42
C ILE A 301 9.25 -7.32 9.27
N ALA A 302 10.04 -7.88 8.34
CA ALA A 302 9.51 -8.72 7.28
C ALA A 302 8.73 -9.93 7.85
N ALA A 303 9.23 -10.57 8.92
CA ALA A 303 8.53 -11.66 9.60
C ALA A 303 7.20 -11.21 10.23
N ILE A 304 7.18 -10.05 10.91
CA ILE A 304 5.94 -9.46 11.47
C ILE A 304 4.91 -9.20 10.36
N ILE A 305 5.35 -8.68 9.22
CA ILE A 305 4.46 -8.40 8.08
C ILE A 305 3.91 -9.69 7.48
N ILE A 306 4.71 -10.76 7.38
CA ILE A 306 4.23 -12.08 6.96
C ILE A 306 3.12 -12.59 7.91
N LEU A 307 3.28 -12.41 9.23
CA LEU A 307 2.24 -12.78 10.20
C LEU A 307 0.96 -11.95 10.04
N LEU A 308 1.08 -10.64 9.81
CA LEU A 308 -0.06 -9.76 9.53
C LEU A 308 -0.75 -10.15 8.21
N LEU A 309 0.03 -10.51 7.18
CA LEU A 309 -0.49 -10.99 5.91
C LEU A 309 -1.26 -12.30 6.07
N HIS A 310 -0.75 -13.25 6.85
CA HIS A 310 -1.47 -14.48 7.13
C HIS A 310 -2.82 -14.20 7.80
N LYS A 311 -2.88 -13.24 8.74
CA LYS A 311 -4.12 -12.82 9.41
C LYS A 311 -5.12 -12.15 8.47
N TRP A 312 -4.67 -11.30 7.53
CA TRP A 312 -5.59 -10.55 6.65
C TRP A 312 -5.90 -11.29 5.34
N ILE A 313 -4.96 -12.08 4.83
CA ILE A 313 -5.06 -12.80 3.56
C ILE A 313 -4.54 -14.24 3.77
N PRO A 314 -5.31 -15.10 4.46
CA PRO A 314 -4.91 -16.50 4.68
C PRO A 314 -4.61 -17.25 3.38
N GLU A 315 -5.21 -16.82 2.27
CA GLU A 315 -4.96 -17.35 0.92
C GLU A 315 -3.47 -17.42 0.57
N PHE A 316 -2.64 -16.53 1.11
CA PHE A 316 -1.19 -16.56 0.89
C PHE A 316 -0.60 -17.92 1.30
N ILE A 317 -0.69 -18.29 2.58
CA ILE A 317 -0.12 -19.53 3.11
C ILE A 317 -0.84 -20.74 2.53
N ILE A 318 -2.18 -20.68 2.43
CA ILE A 318 -2.97 -21.81 1.95
C ILE A 318 -2.66 -22.11 0.48
N SER A 319 -2.37 -21.09 -0.35
CA SER A 319 -1.99 -21.31 -1.74
C SER A 319 -0.63 -22.00 -1.92
N ILE A 320 0.31 -21.75 -1.00
CA ILE A 320 1.61 -22.44 -0.98
C ILE A 320 1.40 -23.92 -0.63
N ILE A 321 0.61 -24.19 0.42
CA ILE A 321 0.25 -25.55 0.83
C ILE A 321 -0.47 -26.27 -0.33
N TYR A 322 -1.44 -25.61 -0.95
CA TYR A 322 -2.21 -26.13 -2.08
C TYR A 322 -1.33 -26.48 -3.28
N SER A 323 -0.34 -25.63 -3.59
CA SER A 323 0.62 -25.89 -4.66
C SER A 323 1.48 -27.12 -4.35
N GLY A 324 1.95 -27.25 -3.11
CA GLY A 324 2.72 -28.42 -2.65
C GLY A 324 1.91 -29.72 -2.73
N THR A 325 0.64 -29.70 -2.34
CA THR A 325 -0.24 -30.87 -2.45
C THR A 325 -0.48 -31.29 -3.89
N LEU A 326 -0.68 -30.32 -4.81
CA LEU A 326 -0.84 -30.63 -6.24
C LEU A 326 0.40 -31.28 -6.84
N ILE A 327 1.59 -30.80 -6.48
CA ILE A 327 2.86 -31.39 -6.96
C ILE A 327 2.99 -32.82 -6.44
N LYS A 328 2.70 -33.05 -5.15
CA LYS A 328 2.77 -34.37 -4.53
C LYS A 328 1.81 -35.37 -5.18
N GLU A 329 0.57 -34.97 -5.46
CA GLU A 329 -0.41 -35.83 -6.14
C GLU A 329 0.05 -36.20 -7.56
N LYS A 330 0.60 -35.23 -8.30
CA LYS A 330 1.11 -35.45 -9.66
C LYS A 330 2.31 -36.41 -9.69
N LEU A 331 3.20 -36.32 -8.70
CA LEU A 331 4.33 -37.24 -8.56
C LEU A 331 3.84 -38.66 -8.26
N LYS A 332 2.94 -38.83 -7.27
CA LYS A 332 2.37 -40.13 -6.93
C LYS A 332 1.62 -40.79 -8.09
N SER A 333 0.87 -40.03 -8.88
CA SER A 333 0.16 -40.59 -10.05
C SER A 333 1.11 -41.11 -11.13
N LYS A 334 2.30 -40.53 -11.22
CA LYS A 334 3.33 -40.92 -12.21
C LYS A 334 4.01 -42.22 -11.79
N ASP A 335 4.32 -42.36 -10.50
CA ASP A 335 4.91 -43.57 -9.90
C ASP A 335 3.95 -44.77 -9.91
N SER A 336 2.63 -44.54 -9.96
CA SER A 336 1.62 -45.62 -10.06
C SER A 336 1.27 -46.03 -11.49
N SER A 337 1.82 -45.34 -12.50
CA SER A 337 1.59 -45.59 -13.93
C SER A 337 2.80 -46.18 -14.66
N GLU A 338 3.91 -46.35 -13.94
CA GLU A 338 5.07 -47.18 -14.30
C GLU A 338 4.97 -48.51 -13.55
#